data_AF-A0A925MC17-F1
#
_entry.id   AF-A0A925MC17-F1
#
_cell.length_a   1.000
_cell.length_b   1.000
_cell.length_c   1.000
_cell.angle_alpha   90.00
_cell.angle_beta   90.00
_cell.angle_gamma   90.00
#
_symmetry.space_group_name_H-M   'P 1'
#
loop_
_entity.id
_entity.type
_entity.pdbx_description
1 polymer ?
#
loop_
_entity_poly.entity_id
_entity_poly.type
_entity_poly.pdbx_seq_one_letter_code
_entity_poly.pdbx_strand_id
1 'polypeptide(L)'
;MGSFKDLSKLRGLAEAGLKVRTASEQQQDRREDEIRKKHAVQEEAAAKVLANVPRYPWARAGTLAEARALLVEHQLAFSIAGRGEIEAVIDIEALVAPVQIADGDVALDELVLPGEGSALYVRGDLTVGKRVVQRFRAGTLIVFGSLRAQHVITTGQILVLGDLHVAGTLYGNSTNYATIVLGETRIGTMIAAKQHLVSPLGAYTIGALVDPDGDAPNFEIFARTAPRSPRGIDPEIGHAQDASAIAEALATRDSVLAPV
;
A
#
# COMPACT_ATOMS: atom_id res chain seq x y z
N MET A 1 -15.47 7.17 -55.01
CA MET A 1 -15.91 8.59 -54.91
C MET A 1 -17.30 8.59 -54.30
N GLY A 2 -17.42 8.95 -53.03
CA GLY A 2 -18.70 9.05 -52.33
C GLY A 2 -19.56 10.17 -52.94
N SER A 3 -20.84 9.88 -53.13
CA SER A 3 -21.81 10.74 -53.83
C SER A 3 -22.09 12.04 -53.07
N PHE A 4 -22.15 13.16 -53.79
CA PHE A 4 -22.53 14.50 -53.31
C PHE A 4 -23.93 14.58 -52.64
N LYS A 5 -24.73 13.50 -52.65
CA LYS A 5 -26.03 13.41 -51.98
C LYS A 5 -25.96 13.34 -50.45
N ASP A 6 -24.80 13.04 -49.86
CA ASP A 6 -24.66 12.98 -48.39
C ASP A 6 -24.43 14.35 -47.73
N LEU A 7 -23.94 15.34 -48.47
CA LEU A 7 -23.63 16.67 -47.94
C LEU A 7 -24.89 17.50 -47.61
N SER A 8 -25.99 17.36 -48.38
CA SER A 8 -27.23 18.09 -48.11
C SER A 8 -27.97 17.56 -46.88
N LYS A 9 -27.90 16.24 -46.62
CA LYS A 9 -28.44 15.63 -45.39
C LYS A 9 -27.65 16.03 -44.15
N LEU A 10 -26.32 16.11 -44.26
CA LEU A 10 -25.46 16.58 -43.17
C LEU A 10 -25.71 18.05 -42.84
N ARG A 11 -26.00 18.89 -43.84
CA ARG A 11 -26.34 20.31 -43.65
C ARG A 11 -27.68 20.51 -42.92
N GLY A 12 -28.71 19.75 -43.28
CA GLY A 12 -30.01 19.80 -42.59
C GLY A 12 -29.99 19.30 -41.14
N LEU A 13 -29.07 18.38 -40.81
CA LEU A 13 -28.85 17.93 -39.42
C LEU A 13 -28.13 19.01 -38.58
N ALA A 14 -27.13 19.69 -39.15
CA ALA A 14 -26.44 20.79 -38.48
C ALA A 14 -27.36 22.00 -38.22
N GLU A 15 -28.25 22.32 -39.17
CA GLU A 15 -29.25 23.39 -39.03
C GLU A 15 -30.34 23.08 -37.98
N ALA A 16 -30.58 21.79 -37.70
CA ALA A 16 -31.47 21.33 -36.63
C ALA A 16 -30.80 21.24 -35.24
N GLY A 17 -29.53 21.66 -35.11
CA GLY A 17 -28.77 21.58 -33.87
C GLY A 17 -28.32 20.15 -33.50
N LEU A 18 -28.50 19.17 -34.39
CA LEU A 18 -28.07 17.80 -34.18
C LEU A 18 -26.57 17.69 -34.47
N LYS A 19 -25.76 17.64 -33.41
CA LYS A 19 -24.34 17.30 -33.51
C LYS A 19 -24.18 15.86 -34.01
N VAL A 20 -23.74 15.70 -35.26
CA VAL A 20 -23.34 14.41 -35.83
C VAL A 20 -22.04 13.98 -35.14
N ARG A 21 -22.15 13.11 -34.14
CA ARG A 21 -20.98 12.51 -33.48
C ARG A 21 -20.36 11.46 -34.38
N THR A 22 -19.03 11.49 -34.48
CA THR A 22 -18.23 10.47 -35.14
C THR A 22 -18.40 9.11 -34.45
N ALA A 23 -18.16 8.03 -35.18
CA ALA A 23 -18.17 6.68 -34.60
C ALA A 23 -17.15 6.53 -33.45
N SER A 24 -16.01 7.23 -33.52
CA SER A 24 -15.00 7.29 -32.47
C SER A 24 -15.50 7.97 -31.20
N GLU A 25 -16.19 9.11 -31.31
CA GLU A 25 -16.79 9.79 -30.16
C GLU A 25 -17.86 8.90 -29.50
N GLN A 26 -18.71 8.24 -30.28
CA GLN A 26 -19.72 7.32 -29.74
C GLN A 26 -19.09 6.11 -29.04
N GLN A 27 -17.98 5.59 -29.57
CA GLN A 27 -17.26 4.48 -28.94
C GLN A 27 -16.59 4.90 -27.64
N GLN A 28 -16.01 6.10 -27.61
CA GLN A 28 -15.43 6.68 -26.41
C GLN A 28 -16.49 6.92 -25.34
N ASP A 29 -17.63 7.52 -25.68
CA ASP A 29 -18.76 7.75 -24.76
C ASP A 29 -19.23 6.43 -24.13
N ARG A 30 -19.38 5.36 -24.93
CA ARG A 30 -19.77 4.03 -24.42
C ARG A 30 -18.75 3.46 -23.45
N ARG A 31 -17.46 3.59 -23.77
CA ARG A 31 -16.38 3.11 -22.90
C ARG A 31 -16.37 3.87 -21.57
N GLU A 32 -16.52 5.19 -21.61
CA GLU A 32 -16.62 6.04 -20.41
C GLU A 32 -17.86 5.69 -19.58
N ASP A 33 -19.00 5.42 -20.21
CA ASP A 33 -20.22 4.95 -19.56
C ASP A 33 -20.03 3.60 -18.85
N GLU A 34 -19.38 2.64 -19.52
CA GLU A 34 -19.08 1.32 -18.95
C GLU A 34 -18.15 1.42 -17.74
N ILE A 35 -17.08 2.22 -17.83
CA ILE A 35 -16.16 2.46 -16.73
C ILE A 35 -16.90 3.09 -15.54
N ARG A 36 -17.73 4.11 -15.80
CA ARG A 36 -18.52 4.79 -14.77
C ARG A 36 -19.45 3.82 -14.05
N LYS A 37 -20.17 2.96 -14.79
CA LYS A 37 -21.05 1.94 -14.21
C LYS A 37 -20.27 0.95 -13.35
N LYS A 38 -19.11 0.50 -13.83
CA LYS A 38 -18.23 -0.40 -13.06
C LYS A 38 -17.76 0.25 -11.76
N HIS A 39 -17.35 1.51 -11.80
CA HIS A 39 -16.92 2.24 -10.60
C HIS A 39 -18.06 2.41 -9.59
N ALA A 40 -19.28 2.69 -10.04
CA ALA A 40 -20.44 2.80 -9.15
C ALA A 40 -20.73 1.47 -8.40
N VAL A 41 -20.64 0.34 -9.09
CA VAL A 41 -20.80 -0.99 -8.46
C VAL A 41 -19.67 -1.27 -7.46
N GLN A 42 -18.44 -0.90 -7.80
CA GLN A 42 -17.29 -1.06 -6.89
C GLN A 42 -17.42 -0.19 -5.64
N GLU A 43 -17.88 1.05 -5.76
CA GLU A 43 -18.14 1.95 -4.64
C GLU A 43 -19.21 1.37 -3.70
N GLU A 44 -20.31 0.87 -4.24
CA GLU A 44 -21.36 0.26 -3.42
C GLU A 44 -20.83 -0.98 -2.67
N ALA A 45 -20.02 -1.80 -3.33
CA ALA A 45 -19.37 -2.95 -2.68
C ALA A 45 -18.39 -2.51 -1.58
N ALA A 46 -17.58 -1.48 -1.81
CA ALA A 46 -16.65 -0.96 -0.82
C ALA A 46 -17.38 -0.38 0.40
N ALA A 47 -18.48 0.34 0.19
CA ALA A 47 -19.31 0.85 1.27
C ALA A 47 -19.87 -0.29 2.15
N LYS A 48 -20.28 -1.42 1.55
CA LYS A 48 -20.73 -2.61 2.28
C LYS A 48 -19.62 -3.24 3.11
N VAL A 49 -18.38 -3.28 2.60
CA VAL A 49 -17.23 -3.75 3.38
C VAL A 49 -16.97 -2.80 4.56
N LEU A 50 -16.92 -1.49 4.33
CA LEU A 50 -16.69 -0.47 5.37
C LEU A 50 -17.78 -0.37 6.43
N ALA A 51 -18.96 -0.94 6.17
CA ALA A 51 -20.04 -1.05 7.15
C ALA A 51 -19.80 -2.19 8.16
N ASN A 52 -19.01 -3.21 7.79
CA ASN A 52 -18.85 -4.44 8.57
C ASN A 52 -17.45 -4.61 9.19
N VAL A 53 -16.46 -3.82 8.77
CA VAL A 53 -15.10 -3.89 9.32
C VAL A 53 -14.94 -3.01 10.57
N PRO A 54 -14.03 -3.36 11.49
CA PRO A 54 -13.69 -2.51 12.64
C PRO A 54 -13.27 -1.11 12.20
N ARG A 55 -13.80 -0.08 12.86
CA ARG A 55 -13.46 1.32 12.59
C ARG A 55 -12.46 1.86 13.59
N TYR A 56 -11.52 2.66 13.11
CA TYR A 56 -10.65 3.44 13.99
C TYR A 56 -11.39 4.71 14.41
N PRO A 57 -11.43 5.06 15.71
CA PRO A 57 -12.21 6.22 16.18
C PRO A 57 -11.68 7.57 15.66
N TRP A 58 -10.44 7.59 15.18
CA TRP A 58 -9.74 8.75 14.62
C TRP A 58 -9.67 8.72 13.09
N ALA A 59 -10.27 7.73 12.43
CA ALA A 59 -10.36 7.65 10.97
C ALA A 59 -11.82 7.65 10.52
N ARG A 60 -12.09 8.29 9.38
CA ARG A 60 -13.40 8.24 8.72
C ARG A 60 -13.40 7.20 7.60
N ALA A 61 -14.57 6.71 7.23
CA ALA A 61 -14.71 5.95 5.98
C ALA A 61 -14.41 6.87 4.79
N GLY A 62 -13.57 6.42 3.86
CA GLY A 62 -13.34 7.08 2.57
C GLY A 62 -14.07 6.37 1.44
N THR A 63 -14.16 7.02 0.28
CA THR A 63 -14.66 6.41 -0.97
C THR A 63 -13.51 5.87 -1.81
N LEU A 64 -13.78 4.97 -2.75
CA LEU A 64 -12.76 4.52 -3.69
C LEU A 64 -12.27 5.66 -4.60
N ALA A 65 -13.17 6.57 -4.98
CA ALA A 65 -12.84 7.78 -5.74
C ALA A 65 -11.87 8.69 -4.98
N GLU A 66 -12.08 8.86 -3.67
CA GLU A 66 -11.17 9.61 -2.81
C GLU A 66 -9.82 8.90 -2.66
N ALA A 67 -9.81 7.58 -2.45
CA ALA A 67 -8.59 6.79 -2.38
C ALA A 67 -7.77 6.93 -3.68
N ARG A 68 -8.42 6.86 -4.85
CA ARG A 68 -7.80 7.10 -6.16
C ARG A 68 -7.24 8.51 -6.28
N ALA A 69 -8.02 9.52 -5.89
CA ALA A 69 -7.58 10.91 -5.99
C ALA A 69 -6.29 11.15 -5.18
N LEU A 70 -6.23 10.63 -3.95
CA LEU A 70 -5.05 10.69 -3.11
C LEU A 70 -3.85 9.99 -3.76
N LEU A 71 -4.03 8.78 -4.30
CA LEU A 71 -2.94 8.06 -4.95
C LEU A 71 -2.45 8.76 -6.24
N VAL A 72 -3.36 9.34 -7.02
CA VAL A 72 -3.03 10.06 -8.26
C VAL A 72 -2.27 11.35 -7.96
N GLU A 73 -2.59 12.05 -6.87
CA GLU A 73 -1.84 13.24 -6.41
C GLU A 73 -0.33 12.94 -6.27
N HIS A 74 0.00 11.71 -5.87
CA HIS A 74 1.37 11.26 -5.67
C HIS A 74 1.94 10.37 -6.80
N GLN A 75 1.21 10.22 -7.91
CA GLN A 75 1.62 9.37 -9.04
C GLN A 75 3.00 9.75 -9.61
N LEU A 76 3.32 11.06 -9.62
CA LEU A 76 4.63 11.53 -10.07
C LEU A 76 5.74 11.02 -9.15
N ALA A 77 5.53 11.05 -7.83
CA ALA A 77 6.50 10.54 -6.87
C ALA A 77 6.71 9.03 -7.05
N PHE A 78 5.64 8.26 -7.24
CA PHE A 78 5.72 6.82 -7.55
C PHE A 78 6.52 6.57 -8.84
N SER A 79 6.26 7.36 -9.87
CA SER A 79 6.92 7.22 -11.18
C SER A 79 8.40 7.59 -11.13
N ILE A 80 8.79 8.58 -10.32
CA ILE A 80 10.20 8.98 -10.16
C ILE A 80 10.94 7.95 -9.32
N ALA A 81 10.37 7.54 -8.19
CA ALA A 81 11.00 6.58 -7.28
C ALA A 81 11.18 5.19 -7.93
N GLY A 82 10.28 4.79 -8.83
CA GLY A 82 10.39 3.53 -9.58
C GLY A 82 11.32 3.57 -10.81
N ARG A 83 11.97 4.70 -11.15
CA ARG A 83 12.91 4.75 -12.29
C ARG A 83 14.26 4.15 -11.92
N GLY A 84 14.45 2.87 -12.23
CA GLY A 84 15.76 2.22 -12.22
C GLY A 84 15.77 0.85 -11.53
N GLU A 85 14.77 0.58 -10.70
CA GLU A 85 14.63 -0.69 -9.98
C GLU A 85 13.35 -1.39 -10.41
N ILE A 86 13.49 -2.58 -11.00
CA ILE A 86 12.36 -3.39 -11.52
C ILE A 86 11.46 -3.89 -10.36
N GLU A 87 11.96 -3.84 -9.13
CA GLU A 87 11.41 -4.58 -7.99
C GLU A 87 10.29 -3.85 -7.25
N ALA A 88 10.05 -2.55 -7.50
CA ALA A 88 9.09 -1.75 -6.73
C ALA A 88 8.08 -0.98 -7.60
N VAL A 89 7.43 -1.67 -8.54
CA VAL A 89 6.33 -1.06 -9.31
C VAL A 89 5.12 -0.84 -8.41
N ILE A 90 4.79 0.42 -8.14
CA ILE A 90 3.58 0.79 -7.40
C ILE A 90 2.40 0.80 -8.39
N ASP A 91 1.56 -0.23 -8.32
CA ASP A 91 0.29 -0.27 -9.04
C ASP A 91 -0.80 0.44 -8.22
N ILE A 92 -1.18 1.65 -8.64
CA ILE A 92 -2.24 2.45 -8.01
C ILE A 92 -3.55 1.66 -7.92
N GLU A 93 -3.90 0.88 -8.95
CA GLU A 93 -5.17 0.15 -8.97
C GLU A 93 -5.19 -0.97 -7.94
N ALA A 94 -4.04 -1.60 -7.68
CA ALA A 94 -3.90 -2.62 -6.64
C ALA A 94 -4.01 -2.03 -5.21
N LEU A 95 -3.71 -0.74 -5.04
CA LEU A 95 -3.81 -0.04 -3.77
C LEU A 95 -5.25 0.43 -3.46
N VAL A 96 -6.11 0.59 -4.48
CA VAL A 96 -7.49 1.06 -4.31
C VAL A 96 -8.35 -0.06 -3.71
N ALA A 97 -8.58 0.03 -2.40
CA ALA A 97 -9.42 -0.88 -1.64
C ALA A 97 -10.41 -0.09 -0.76
N PRO A 98 -11.43 -0.74 -0.16
CA PRO A 98 -12.28 -0.10 0.84
C PRO A 98 -11.38 0.47 1.96
N VAL A 99 -11.51 1.78 2.21
CA VAL A 99 -10.50 2.55 2.95
C VAL A 99 -11.09 3.32 4.13
N GLN A 100 -10.32 3.36 5.21
CA GLN A 100 -10.47 4.36 6.27
C GLN A 100 -9.35 5.39 6.15
N ILE A 101 -9.70 6.67 6.27
CA ILE A 101 -8.79 7.80 6.09
C ILE A 101 -8.67 8.54 7.41
N ALA A 102 -7.43 8.72 7.86
CA ALA A 102 -7.08 9.66 8.91
C ALA A 102 -6.54 10.95 8.28
N ASP A 103 -7.22 12.05 8.54
CA ASP A 103 -6.81 13.36 8.05
C ASP A 103 -5.78 13.97 9.02
N GLY A 104 -4.60 14.34 8.51
CA GLY A 104 -3.52 14.92 9.29
C GLY A 104 -2.64 13.88 10.00
N ASP A 105 -1.88 14.37 10.99
CA ASP A 105 -0.92 13.57 11.75
C ASP A 105 -1.63 12.73 12.82
N VAL A 106 -1.16 11.50 12.99
CA VAL A 106 -1.71 10.53 13.94
C VAL A 106 -0.62 10.07 14.88
N ALA A 107 -0.88 10.19 16.19
CA ALA A 107 -0.02 9.65 17.24
C ALA A 107 -0.82 8.70 18.13
N LEU A 108 -0.31 7.49 18.32
CA LEU A 108 -0.97 6.43 19.08
C LEU A 108 0.07 5.47 19.69
N ASP A 109 -0.31 4.70 20.71
CA ASP A 109 0.62 3.73 21.31
C ASP A 109 0.77 2.46 20.45
N GLU A 110 -0.34 1.89 19.99
CA GLU A 110 -0.38 0.65 19.21
C GLU A 110 -1.38 0.75 18.07
N LEU A 111 -0.97 0.35 16.87
CA LEU A 111 -1.81 0.25 15.68
C LEU A 111 -1.92 -1.21 15.28
N VAL A 112 -3.14 -1.74 15.29
CA VAL A 112 -3.42 -3.11 14.82
C VAL A 112 -4.38 -3.03 13.65
N LEU A 113 -3.93 -3.49 12.48
CA LEU A 113 -4.76 -3.72 11.31
C LEU A 113 -5.22 -5.18 11.35
N PRO A 114 -6.53 -5.43 11.55
CA PRO A 114 -7.05 -6.79 11.62
C PRO A 114 -6.98 -7.48 10.26
N GLY A 115 -6.99 -8.81 10.27
CA GLY A 115 -7.10 -9.60 9.04
C GLY A 115 -8.44 -9.33 8.37
N GLU A 116 -8.44 -9.25 7.04
CA GLU A 116 -9.61 -8.88 6.23
C GLU A 116 -10.21 -7.50 6.57
N GLY A 117 -9.43 -6.64 7.25
CA GLY A 117 -9.79 -5.26 7.51
C GLY A 117 -9.73 -4.38 6.27
N SER A 118 -10.28 -3.17 6.38
CA SER A 118 -10.11 -2.14 5.33
C SER A 118 -8.65 -1.68 5.23
N ALA A 119 -8.30 -1.09 4.08
CA ALA A 119 -7.10 -0.28 3.99
C ALA A 119 -7.18 0.92 4.95
N LEU A 120 -6.02 1.41 5.37
CA LEU A 120 -5.87 2.58 6.23
C LEU A 120 -4.92 3.58 5.56
N TYR A 121 -5.43 4.78 5.29
CA TYR A 121 -4.70 5.86 4.66
C TYR A 121 -4.50 6.99 5.67
N VAL A 122 -3.26 7.39 5.93
CA VAL A 122 -2.92 8.50 6.82
C VAL A 122 -2.38 9.66 5.97
N ARG A 123 -3.10 10.78 5.94
CA ARG A 123 -2.76 11.95 5.10
C ARG A 123 -1.66 12.85 5.69
N GLY A 124 -1.05 12.44 6.79
CA GLY A 124 0.09 13.11 7.42
C GLY A 124 1.08 12.09 7.97
N ASP A 125 1.78 12.46 9.03
CA ASP A 125 2.72 11.59 9.72
C ASP A 125 1.98 10.59 10.62
N LEU A 126 2.50 9.36 10.70
CA LEU A 126 2.03 8.32 11.61
C LEU A 126 3.13 8.00 12.62
N THR A 127 2.89 8.34 13.90
CA THR A 127 3.78 7.99 15.02
C THR A 127 3.11 6.95 15.91
N VAL A 128 3.77 5.79 16.04
CA VAL A 128 3.30 4.66 16.84
C VAL A 128 4.30 4.35 17.93
N GLY A 129 3.97 4.70 19.18
CA GLY A 129 4.90 4.64 20.31
C GLY A 129 5.48 3.24 20.58
N LYS A 130 4.71 2.19 20.27
CA LYS A 130 5.11 0.78 20.45
C LYS A 130 5.13 0.02 19.14
N ARG A 131 3.98 -0.41 18.61
CA ARG A 131 3.96 -1.36 17.49
C ARG A 131 2.86 -1.10 16.48
N VAL A 132 3.22 -1.30 15.21
CA VAL A 132 2.29 -1.50 14.09
C VAL A 132 2.20 -2.99 13.81
N VAL A 133 0.98 -3.53 13.79
CA VAL A 133 0.72 -4.96 13.52
C VAL A 133 -0.28 -5.08 12.37
N GLN A 134 0.14 -5.63 11.24
CA GLN A 134 -0.72 -5.98 10.09
C GLN A 134 -0.90 -7.48 10.00
N ARG A 135 -2.04 -7.98 10.50
CA ARG A 135 -2.39 -9.40 10.49
C ARG A 135 -2.51 -9.98 9.08
N PHE A 136 -2.57 -11.32 8.99
CA PHE A 136 -2.71 -12.00 7.70
C PHE A 136 -3.89 -11.45 6.90
N ARG A 137 -3.63 -11.05 5.65
CA ARG A 137 -4.62 -10.39 4.76
C ARG A 137 -5.22 -9.11 5.35
N ALA A 138 -4.50 -8.42 6.23
CA ALA A 138 -4.89 -7.07 6.63
C ALA A 138 -4.91 -6.14 5.42
N GLY A 139 -5.76 -5.11 5.49
CA GLY A 139 -5.76 -4.06 4.50
C GLY A 139 -4.42 -3.32 4.42
N THR A 140 -4.17 -2.73 3.26
CA THR A 140 -2.96 -1.94 3.00
C THR A 140 -2.87 -0.74 3.94
N LEU A 141 -1.68 -0.47 4.48
CA LEU A 141 -1.37 0.75 5.21
C LEU A 141 -0.64 1.70 4.26
N ILE A 142 -1.20 2.90 4.06
CA ILE A 142 -0.56 3.96 3.29
C ILE A 142 -0.38 5.19 4.18
N VAL A 143 0.85 5.68 4.25
CA VAL A 143 1.20 6.90 4.97
C VAL A 143 1.73 7.91 3.97
N PHE A 144 0.97 8.98 3.75
CA PHE A 144 1.34 10.05 2.82
C PHE A 144 2.42 10.99 3.38
N GLY A 145 2.67 10.94 4.69
CA GLY A 145 3.85 11.51 5.36
C GLY A 145 4.88 10.46 5.77
N SER A 146 5.47 10.65 6.94
CA SER A 146 6.48 9.76 7.54
C SER A 146 5.87 8.77 8.53
N LEU A 147 6.42 7.57 8.61
CA LEU A 147 6.04 6.54 9.59
C LEU A 147 7.16 6.38 10.62
N ARG A 148 6.85 6.63 11.89
CA ARG A 148 7.73 6.36 13.03
C ARG A 148 7.10 5.30 13.91
N ALA A 149 7.83 4.23 14.20
CA ALA A 149 7.38 3.19 15.11
C ALA A 149 8.55 2.61 15.90
N GLN A 150 8.28 2.04 17.08
CA GLN A 150 9.27 1.21 17.74
C GLN A 150 9.37 -0.17 17.04
N HIS A 151 8.25 -0.80 16.71
CA HIS A 151 8.21 -2.07 15.96
C HIS A 151 7.16 -2.07 14.85
N VAL A 152 7.43 -2.82 13.78
CA VAL A 152 6.49 -3.09 12.70
C VAL A 152 6.49 -4.60 12.43
N ILE A 153 5.32 -5.22 12.54
CA ILE A 153 5.10 -6.64 12.29
C ILE A 153 4.04 -6.73 11.21
N THR A 154 4.42 -7.16 10.01
CA THR A 154 3.53 -7.12 8.86
C THR A 154 3.56 -8.39 8.04
N THR A 155 2.38 -8.78 7.60
CA THR A 155 2.14 -9.77 6.53
C THR A 155 1.38 -9.14 5.37
N GLY A 156 1.23 -7.82 5.38
CA GLY A 156 0.45 -7.05 4.42
C GLY A 156 1.31 -6.02 3.69
N GLN A 157 0.66 -5.16 2.93
CA GLN A 157 1.35 -4.11 2.18
C GLN A 157 1.44 -2.82 3.00
N ILE A 158 2.62 -2.20 3.00
CA ILE A 158 2.89 -0.89 3.57
C ILE A 158 3.48 0.00 2.47
N LEU A 159 2.94 1.21 2.32
CA LEU A 159 3.51 2.25 1.49
C LEU A 159 3.72 3.51 2.33
N VAL A 160 4.95 4.01 2.38
CA VAL A 160 5.32 5.26 3.06
C VAL A 160 5.92 6.23 2.04
N LEU A 161 5.31 7.40 1.90
CA LEU A 161 5.78 8.39 0.94
C LEU A 161 6.94 9.24 1.49
N GLY A 162 6.91 9.53 2.79
CA GLY A 162 7.99 10.18 3.51
C GLY A 162 9.01 9.19 4.05
N ASP A 163 9.54 9.49 5.23
CA ASP A 163 10.57 8.68 5.87
C ASP A 163 9.97 7.52 6.67
N LEU A 164 10.66 6.39 6.69
CA LEU A 164 10.37 5.28 7.59
C LEU A 164 11.42 5.22 8.69
N HIS A 165 11.00 5.31 9.96
CA HIS A 165 11.87 5.09 11.11
C HIS A 165 11.28 4.01 12.02
N VAL A 166 11.92 2.84 12.00
CA VAL A 166 11.63 1.72 12.90
C VAL A 166 12.81 1.55 13.84
N ALA A 167 12.69 2.07 15.06
CA ALA A 167 13.80 2.07 16.02
C ALA A 167 14.23 0.65 16.44
N GLY A 168 13.26 -0.25 16.57
CA GLY A 168 13.46 -1.66 16.90
C GLY A 168 13.46 -2.54 15.67
N THR A 169 12.37 -3.29 15.47
CA THR A 169 12.31 -4.38 14.48
C THR A 169 11.23 -4.16 13.45
N LEU A 170 11.59 -4.33 12.18
CA LEU A 170 10.65 -4.55 11.09
C LEU A 170 10.68 -6.04 10.73
N TYR A 171 9.58 -6.73 11.02
CA TYR A 171 9.34 -8.11 10.64
C TYR A 171 8.34 -8.17 9.49
N GLY A 172 8.80 -8.58 8.31
CA GLY A 172 7.96 -8.84 7.14
C GLY A 172 7.84 -10.34 6.90
N ASN A 173 6.63 -10.83 6.67
CA ASN A 173 6.37 -12.25 6.38
C ASN A 173 5.22 -12.42 5.38
N SER A 174 5.54 -12.32 4.09
CA SER A 174 4.61 -12.58 2.99
C SER A 174 5.35 -12.58 1.65
N THR A 175 5.06 -13.56 0.79
CA THR A 175 5.57 -13.57 -0.59
C THR A 175 4.85 -12.59 -1.51
N ASN A 176 3.66 -12.10 -1.09
CA ASN A 176 2.72 -11.40 -1.98
C ASN A 176 2.63 -9.89 -1.72
N TYR A 177 3.24 -9.42 -0.64
CA TYR A 177 3.15 -8.03 -0.21
C TYR A 177 4.52 -7.45 0.06
N ALA A 178 4.59 -6.13 0.01
CA ALA A 178 5.83 -5.40 0.15
C ALA A 178 5.69 -4.23 1.12
N THR A 179 6.80 -3.83 1.70
CA THR A 179 6.97 -2.55 2.38
C THR A 179 7.76 -1.64 1.47
N ILE A 180 7.13 -0.61 0.92
CA ILE A 180 7.76 0.34 -0.01
C ILE A 180 7.88 1.70 0.68
N VAL A 181 9.08 2.30 0.61
CA VAL A 181 9.36 3.60 1.24
C VAL A 181 10.01 4.50 0.21
N LEU A 182 9.45 5.68 -0.03
CA LEU A 182 10.00 6.64 -0.99
C LEU A 182 11.08 7.54 -0.37
N GLY A 183 10.94 7.91 0.91
CA GLY A 183 11.91 8.71 1.64
C GLY A 183 13.06 7.92 2.27
N GLU A 184 13.68 8.50 3.29
CA GLU A 184 14.77 7.85 4.02
C GLU A 184 14.23 6.68 4.86
N THR A 185 14.93 5.55 4.87
CA THR A 185 14.58 4.38 5.67
C THR A 185 15.62 4.11 6.76
N ARG A 186 15.21 4.12 8.03
CA ARG A 186 16.03 3.74 9.18
C ARG A 186 15.36 2.59 9.92
N ILE A 187 16.02 1.44 9.98
CA ILE A 187 15.52 0.26 10.66
C ILE A 187 16.61 -0.27 11.60
N GLY A 188 16.27 -0.50 12.88
CA GLY A 188 17.18 -1.13 13.83
C GLY A 188 17.55 -2.54 13.40
N THR A 189 16.56 -3.43 13.34
CA THR A 189 16.69 -4.80 12.83
C THR A 189 15.62 -5.08 11.77
N MET A 190 16.03 -5.55 10.60
CA MET A 190 15.11 -6.00 9.56
C MET A 190 15.14 -7.51 9.47
N ILE A 191 13.96 -8.12 9.56
CA ILE A 191 13.74 -9.56 9.42
C ILE A 191 12.77 -9.75 8.27
N ALA A 192 13.25 -10.33 7.17
CA ALA A 192 12.40 -10.66 6.03
C ALA A 192 12.26 -12.18 5.94
N ALA A 193 11.12 -12.69 6.38
CA ALA A 193 10.73 -14.08 6.25
C ALA A 193 9.79 -14.27 5.05
N LYS A 194 9.73 -15.48 4.49
CA LYS A 194 8.86 -15.84 3.35
C LYS A 194 8.91 -14.82 2.22
N GLN A 195 10.11 -14.38 1.86
CA GLN A 195 10.33 -13.47 0.74
C GLN A 195 9.58 -12.12 0.83
N HIS A 196 9.33 -11.60 2.04
CA HIS A 196 8.73 -10.26 2.18
C HIS A 196 9.66 -9.19 1.61
N LEU A 197 9.18 -8.51 0.57
CA LEU A 197 9.95 -7.48 -0.10
C LEU A 197 9.94 -6.18 0.72
N VAL A 198 11.13 -5.64 0.99
CA VAL A 198 11.28 -4.30 1.58
C VAL A 198 12.04 -3.44 0.58
N SER A 199 11.42 -2.41 0.03
CA SER A 199 11.98 -1.58 -1.04
C SER A 199 12.13 -0.13 -0.57
N PRO A 200 13.27 0.23 0.04
CA PRO A 200 13.60 1.63 0.29
C PRO A 200 14.14 2.26 -1.00
N LEU A 201 13.37 3.19 -1.56
CA LEU A 201 13.70 3.90 -2.81
C LEU A 201 14.53 5.17 -2.54
N GLY A 202 14.56 5.63 -1.29
CA GLY A 202 15.47 6.67 -0.80
C GLY A 202 16.74 6.12 -0.15
N ALA A 203 17.47 6.99 0.55
CA ALA A 203 18.62 6.56 1.36
C ALA A 203 18.17 5.61 2.47
N TYR A 204 19.00 4.64 2.84
CA TYR A 204 18.65 3.71 3.90
C TYR A 204 19.81 3.43 4.87
N THR A 205 19.44 3.11 6.11
CA THR A 205 20.32 2.60 7.16
C THR A 205 19.62 1.46 7.86
N ILE A 206 20.21 0.27 7.81
CA ILE A 206 19.70 -0.91 8.49
C ILE A 206 20.77 -1.40 9.45
N GLY A 207 20.45 -1.46 10.75
CA GLY A 207 21.42 -1.84 11.78
C GLY A 207 21.81 -3.32 11.70
N ALA A 208 20.81 -4.20 11.56
CA ALA A 208 20.99 -5.63 11.41
C ALA A 208 20.01 -6.22 10.38
N LEU A 209 20.48 -7.22 9.63
CA LEU A 209 19.69 -7.98 8.66
C LEU A 209 19.59 -9.43 9.10
N VAL A 210 18.37 -9.97 9.07
CA VAL A 210 18.07 -11.39 9.32
C VAL A 210 17.24 -11.93 8.16
N ASP A 211 17.80 -12.91 7.45
CA ASP A 211 17.14 -13.66 6.38
C ASP A 211 17.08 -15.13 6.80
N PRO A 212 16.01 -15.56 7.49
CA PRO A 212 15.92 -16.91 8.04
C PRO A 212 15.75 -17.98 6.96
N ASP A 213 15.22 -17.60 5.79
CA ASP A 213 14.91 -18.51 4.70
C ASP A 213 16.04 -18.52 3.65
N GLY A 214 16.91 -17.50 3.64
CA GLY A 214 18.05 -17.37 2.73
C GLY A 214 17.64 -17.00 1.32
N ASP A 215 16.42 -16.48 1.15
CA ASP A 215 15.77 -16.25 -0.13
C ASP A 215 15.04 -14.90 -0.19
N ALA A 216 15.27 -14.02 0.79
CA ALA A 216 14.60 -12.73 0.83
C ALA A 216 14.94 -11.93 -0.45
N PRO A 217 13.92 -11.48 -1.21
CA PRO A 217 14.14 -10.72 -2.43
C PRO A 217 14.90 -9.46 -2.07
N ASN A 218 15.69 -8.93 -3.00
CA ASN A 218 16.46 -7.69 -2.90
C ASN A 218 17.46 -7.54 -1.71
N PHE A 219 17.69 -8.61 -0.94
CA PHE A 219 18.65 -8.58 0.17
C PHE A 219 20.09 -8.27 -0.23
N GLU A 220 20.48 -8.58 -1.47
CA GLU A 220 21.79 -8.24 -2.03
C GLU A 220 22.05 -6.72 -2.08
N ILE A 221 20.98 -5.91 -2.16
CA ILE A 221 21.06 -4.45 -2.12
C ILE A 221 21.53 -4.01 -0.73
N PHE A 222 20.98 -4.62 0.32
CA PHE A 222 21.33 -4.32 1.72
C PHE A 222 22.65 -4.94 2.17
N ALA A 223 23.03 -6.07 1.57
CA ALA A 223 24.26 -6.78 1.91
C ALA A 223 25.55 -6.00 1.59
N ARG A 224 25.47 -4.88 0.85
CA ARG A 224 26.61 -4.03 0.52
C ARG A 224 27.02 -3.08 1.66
N THR A 225 26.17 -2.88 2.66
CA THR A 225 26.32 -1.79 3.64
C THR A 225 26.17 -2.19 5.11
N ALA A 226 25.57 -3.34 5.44
CA ALA A 226 25.32 -3.75 6.83
C ALA A 226 25.98 -5.09 7.21
N PRO A 227 26.43 -5.28 8.47
CA PRO A 227 26.88 -6.60 8.94
C PRO A 227 25.71 -7.59 9.01
N ARG A 228 25.91 -8.79 8.45
CA ARG A 228 24.99 -9.92 8.64
C ARG A 228 25.06 -10.36 10.10
N SER A 229 23.93 -10.26 10.81
CA SER A 229 23.87 -10.60 12.23
C SER A 229 23.33 -12.02 12.41
N PRO A 230 24.01 -12.89 13.16
CA PRO A 230 23.42 -14.15 13.63
C PRO A 230 22.47 -13.95 14.82
N ARG A 231 22.26 -12.70 15.27
CA ARG A 231 21.43 -12.42 16.45
C ARG A 231 19.95 -12.66 16.13
N GLY A 232 19.33 -13.51 16.93
CA GLY A 232 17.88 -13.56 17.07
C GLY A 232 17.34 -12.27 17.68
N ILE A 233 16.02 -12.19 17.73
CA ILE A 233 15.25 -11.04 18.21
C ILE A 233 15.62 -10.76 19.65
N ASP A 234 15.98 -9.52 19.93
CA ASP A 234 16.19 -9.07 21.30
C ASP A 234 14.84 -9.11 22.04
N PRO A 235 14.70 -9.87 23.14
CA PRO A 235 13.42 -10.03 23.83
C PRO A 235 12.88 -8.74 24.47
N GLU A 236 13.65 -7.66 24.53
CA GLU A 236 13.17 -6.32 24.89
C GLU A 236 12.48 -5.58 23.72
N ILE A 237 12.52 -6.15 22.51
CA ILE A 237 11.88 -5.66 21.29
C ILE A 237 10.41 -6.11 21.27
N GLY A 238 9.55 -5.31 21.89
CA GLY A 238 8.10 -5.43 21.77
C GLY A 238 7.45 -6.23 22.90
N HIS A 239 6.16 -6.54 22.76
CA HIS A 239 5.46 -7.34 23.75
C HIS A 239 6.11 -8.74 23.79
N ALA A 240 6.31 -9.34 24.98
CA ALA A 240 6.98 -10.64 25.09
C ALA A 240 6.34 -11.73 24.23
N GLN A 241 5.01 -11.65 24.03
CA GLN A 241 4.29 -12.55 23.13
C GLN A 241 4.68 -12.36 21.66
N ASP A 242 4.99 -11.15 21.20
CA ASP A 242 5.46 -10.92 19.84
C ASP A 242 6.89 -11.42 19.68
N ALA A 243 7.79 -11.12 20.63
CA ALA A 243 9.16 -11.62 20.57
C ALA A 243 9.20 -13.16 20.55
N SER A 244 8.40 -13.81 21.41
CA SER A 244 8.22 -15.26 21.40
C SER A 244 7.54 -15.75 20.13
N ALA A 245 6.49 -15.09 19.64
CA ALA A 245 5.79 -15.50 18.42
C ALA A 245 6.65 -15.32 17.17
N ILE A 246 7.46 -14.26 17.09
CA ILE A 246 8.43 -14.07 16.01
C ILE A 246 9.56 -15.09 16.15
N ALA A 247 10.09 -15.35 17.35
CA ALA A 247 11.09 -16.40 17.55
C ALA A 247 10.56 -17.80 17.17
N GLU A 248 9.32 -18.12 17.54
CA GLU A 248 8.63 -19.36 17.17
C GLU A 248 8.38 -19.42 15.66
N ALA A 249 7.88 -18.34 15.06
CA ALA A 249 7.69 -18.21 13.62
C ALA A 249 9.01 -18.38 12.85
N LEU A 250 10.13 -17.87 13.39
CA LEU A 250 11.46 -18.08 12.81
C LEU A 250 11.92 -19.54 12.94
N ALA A 251 11.61 -20.21 14.06
CA ALA A 251 11.96 -21.61 14.27
C ALA A 251 11.14 -22.58 13.39
N THR A 252 9.87 -22.24 13.14
CA THR A 252 8.91 -23.06 12.39
C THR A 252 8.76 -22.65 10.92
N ARG A 253 9.29 -21.47 10.57
CA ARG A 253 9.04 -20.77 9.29
C ARG A 253 7.57 -20.45 9.05
N ASP A 254 6.81 -20.19 10.12
CA ASP A 254 5.39 -19.83 10.06
C ASP A 254 5.12 -18.34 10.29
N SER A 255 3.85 -17.93 10.34
CA SER A 255 3.45 -16.53 10.51
C SER A 255 3.17 -16.19 11.97
N VAL A 256 3.75 -15.07 12.42
CA VAL A 256 3.54 -14.47 13.75
C VAL A 256 2.09 -14.05 13.98
N LEU A 257 1.33 -13.86 12.89
CA LEU A 257 0.00 -13.27 12.92
C LEU A 257 -1.09 -14.22 12.40
N ALA A 258 -0.88 -15.54 12.55
CA ALA A 258 -1.94 -16.53 12.34
C ALA A 258 -3.19 -16.11 13.14
N PRO A 259 -4.40 -16.26 12.57
CA PRO A 259 -5.62 -15.87 13.26
C PRO A 259 -5.75 -16.70 14.55
N VAL A 260 -5.63 -16.02 15.69
CA VAL A 260 -6.03 -16.51 17.00
C VAL A 260 -7.53 -16.32 17.15
#